data_AF-A0A811UTQ5-F1
#
_entry.id   AF-A0A811UTQ5-F1
#
_cell.length_a   1.000
_cell.length_b   1.000
_cell.length_c   1.000
_cell.angle_alpha   90.00
_cell.angle_beta   90.00
_cell.angle_gamma   90.00
#
_symmetry.space_group_name_H-M   'P 1'
#
loop_
_entity.id
_entity.type
_entity.pdbx_description
1 polymer ?
#
loop_
_entity_poly.entity_id
_entity_poly.type
_entity_poly.pdbx_seq_one_letter_code
_entity_poly.pdbx_strand_id
1 'polypeptide(L)'
;MKFNYKLSKSEVFASAFQIAIHYHQGNFYRVLVGIQKLPHILSAMASLNLQKLRSKVYLVFAHAYNSTQLMVPTSFLSKLLLHEEVADLLADCKYYNIKICDDKKNIQFMKSDFNTNIVVMKEKHECFVDKKFEKVYLPEILLLKRL
;
A
#
# COMPACT_ATOMS: atom_id res chain seq x y z
N MET A 1 21.06 5.66 -16.42
CA MET A 1 19.87 5.56 -17.30
C MET A 1 19.57 6.96 -17.84
N LYS A 2 19.68 7.21 -19.15
CA LYS A 2 19.38 8.53 -19.75
C LYS A 2 17.94 8.54 -20.27
N PHE A 3 17.06 9.29 -19.63
CA PHE A 3 15.70 9.52 -20.11
C PHE A 3 15.66 10.70 -21.08
N ASN A 4 14.69 10.68 -21.99
CA ASN A 4 14.46 11.77 -22.94
C ASN A 4 14.12 13.07 -22.18
N TYR A 5 14.78 14.18 -22.52
CA TYR A 5 14.77 15.44 -21.74
C TYR A 5 13.37 16.02 -21.49
N LYS A 6 12.42 15.81 -22.42
CA LYS A 6 11.01 16.21 -22.25
C LYS A 6 10.26 15.37 -21.22
N LEU A 7 10.54 14.07 -21.14
CA LEU A 7 9.88 13.14 -20.20
C LEU A 7 10.34 13.38 -18.77
N SER A 8 11.63 13.65 -18.58
CA SER A 8 12.19 13.94 -17.25
C SER A 8 11.64 15.22 -16.59
N LYS A 9 11.01 16.11 -17.37
CA LYS A 9 10.37 17.34 -16.86
C LYS A 9 8.89 17.18 -16.53
N SER A 10 8.26 16.07 -16.89
CA SER A 10 6.85 15.84 -16.56
C SER A 10 6.68 15.66 -15.05
N GLU A 11 5.77 16.40 -14.44
CA GLU A 11 5.46 16.30 -13.00
C GLU A 11 4.98 14.89 -12.63
N VAL A 12 4.25 14.24 -13.55
CA VAL A 12 3.78 12.86 -13.38
C VAL A 12 4.95 11.89 -13.36
N PHE A 13 5.91 12.04 -14.27
CA PHE A 13 7.12 11.22 -14.28
C PHE A 13 7.95 11.44 -13.02
N ALA A 14 8.18 12.70 -12.62
CA ALA A 14 8.90 13.03 -11.40
C ALA A 14 8.24 12.39 -10.17
N SER A 15 6.91 12.45 -10.06
CA SER A 15 6.15 11.84 -8.96
C SER A 15 6.30 10.33 -8.94
N ALA A 16 6.09 9.65 -10.09
CA ALA A 16 6.24 8.20 -10.19
C ALA A 16 7.68 7.74 -9.90
N PHE A 17 8.67 8.49 -10.37
CA PHE A 17 10.08 8.20 -10.13
C PHE A 17 10.46 8.36 -8.65
N GLN A 18 9.95 9.39 -7.97
CA GLN A 18 10.13 9.54 -6.52
C GLN A 18 9.50 8.40 -5.73
N ILE A 19 8.33 7.91 -6.14
CA ILE A 19 7.70 6.72 -5.54
C ILE A 19 8.61 5.50 -5.69
N ALA A 20 9.20 5.31 -6.88
CA ALA A 20 10.15 4.21 -7.11
C ALA A 20 11.40 4.34 -6.22
N ILE A 21 11.96 5.55 -6.07
CA ILE A 21 13.08 5.81 -5.15
C ILE A 21 12.69 5.44 -3.71
N HIS A 22 11.53 5.91 -3.23
CA HIS A 22 11.06 5.60 -1.89
C HIS A 22 10.83 4.10 -1.68
N TYR A 23 10.35 3.39 -2.68
CA TYR A 23 10.23 1.94 -2.64
C TYR A 23 11.58 1.24 -2.49
N HIS A 24 12.60 1.66 -3.26
CA HIS A 24 13.95 1.14 -3.15
C HIS A 24 14.61 1.45 -1.80
N GLN A 25 14.29 2.59 -1.20
CA GLN A 25 14.75 2.98 0.14
C GLN A 25 14.00 2.26 1.28
N GLY A 26 12.98 1.45 0.99
CA GLY A 26 12.13 0.82 2.01
C GLY A 26 11.18 1.79 2.70
N ASN A 27 11.01 3.02 2.20
CA ASN A 27 10.08 4.00 2.76
C ASN A 27 8.66 3.76 2.23
N PHE A 28 8.03 2.69 2.73
CA PHE A 28 6.72 2.26 2.26
C PHE A 28 5.59 3.24 2.59
N TYR A 29 5.71 4.03 3.68
CA TYR A 29 4.76 5.10 3.97
C TYR A 29 4.68 6.11 2.82
N ARG A 30 5.83 6.60 2.33
CA ARG A 30 5.85 7.54 1.20
C ARG A 30 5.37 6.92 -0.10
N VAL A 31 5.59 5.61 -0.29
CA VAL A 31 5.03 4.87 -1.44
C VAL A 31 3.51 4.85 -1.37
N LEU A 32 2.93 4.46 -0.23
CA LEU A 32 1.48 4.36 -0.02
C LEU A 32 0.77 5.72 -0.17
N VAL A 33 1.36 6.79 0.38
CA VAL A 33 0.87 8.16 0.19
C VAL A 33 1.02 8.61 -1.26
N GLY A 34 2.14 8.26 -1.91
CA GLY A 34 2.41 8.64 -3.30
C GLY A 34 1.45 7.97 -4.29
N ILE A 35 1.15 6.69 -4.11
CA ILE A 35 0.22 5.93 -4.97
C ILE A 35 -1.15 6.61 -5.01
N GLN A 36 -1.69 7.02 -3.87
CA GLN A 36 -2.97 7.74 -3.79
C GLN A 36 -2.94 9.10 -4.50
N LYS A 37 -1.77 9.73 -4.65
CA LYS A 37 -1.59 11.03 -5.32
C LYS A 37 -1.38 10.92 -6.83
N LEU A 38 -1.01 9.75 -7.35
CA LEU A 38 -0.81 9.53 -8.79
C LEU A 38 -2.08 9.80 -9.60
N PRO A 39 -2.00 10.22 -10.87
CA PRO A 39 -3.17 10.31 -11.76
C PRO A 39 -4.00 9.03 -11.79
N HIS A 40 -5.30 9.15 -12.09
CA HIS A 40 -6.31 8.07 -12.04
C HIS A 40 -5.82 6.69 -12.51
N ILE A 41 -5.41 6.56 -13.77
CA ILE A 41 -4.93 5.28 -14.33
C ILE A 41 -3.67 4.79 -13.61
N LEU A 42 -2.71 5.68 -13.35
CA LEU A 42 -1.46 5.30 -12.69
C LEU A 42 -1.68 4.84 -11.24
N SER A 43 -2.62 5.46 -10.54
CA SER A 43 -3.05 5.04 -9.20
C SER A 43 -3.67 3.64 -9.23
N ALA A 44 -4.54 3.35 -10.21
CA ALA A 44 -5.12 2.03 -10.39
C ALA A 44 -4.08 0.95 -10.77
N MET A 45 -3.14 1.29 -11.65
CA MET A 45 -2.04 0.36 -11.99
C MET A 45 -1.14 0.08 -10.78
N ALA A 46 -0.86 1.10 -9.97
CA ALA A 46 -0.04 0.95 -8.79
C ALA A 46 -0.74 0.15 -7.69
N SER A 47 -2.07 0.22 -7.56
CA SER A 47 -2.83 -0.54 -6.56
C SER A 47 -2.78 -2.05 -6.80
N LEU A 48 -2.53 -2.51 -8.02
CA LEU A 48 -2.27 -3.94 -8.31
C LEU A 48 -1.08 -4.50 -7.52
N ASN A 49 -0.12 -3.64 -7.15
CA ASN A 49 1.04 -4.06 -6.35
C ASN A 49 0.82 -3.91 -4.84
N LEU A 50 -0.38 -3.51 -4.39
CA LEU A 50 -0.62 -3.11 -3.01
C LEU A 50 -0.54 -4.30 -2.04
N GLN A 51 -1.01 -5.49 -2.42
CA GLN A 51 -0.91 -6.67 -1.55
C GLN A 51 0.55 -7.07 -1.29
N LYS A 52 1.39 -6.98 -2.32
CA LYS A 52 2.83 -7.18 -2.20
C LYS A 52 3.47 -6.12 -1.30
N LEU A 53 3.02 -4.87 -1.40
CA LEU A 53 3.50 -3.79 -0.56
C LEU A 53 3.08 -3.97 0.90
N ARG A 54 1.81 -4.32 1.17
CA ARG A 54 1.29 -4.63 2.51
C ARG A 54 2.08 -5.76 3.17
N SER A 55 2.34 -6.85 2.44
CA SER A 55 3.20 -7.96 2.90
C SER A 55 4.58 -7.48 3.36
N LYS A 56 5.24 -6.62 2.58
CA LYS A 56 6.54 -6.02 2.96
C LYS A 56 6.44 -5.15 4.20
N VAL A 57 5.37 -4.37 4.34
CA VAL A 57 5.14 -3.55 5.53
C VAL A 57 4.95 -4.45 6.75
N TYR A 58 4.10 -5.47 6.67
CA TYR A 58 3.93 -6.43 7.78
C TYR A 58 5.25 -7.08 8.18
N LEU A 59 6.11 -7.44 7.22
CA LEU A 59 7.45 -7.96 7.50
C LEU A 59 8.31 -6.93 8.25
N VAL A 60 8.33 -5.66 7.80
CA VAL A 60 9.05 -4.59 8.53
C VAL A 60 8.53 -4.45 9.96
N PHE A 61 7.22 -4.51 10.17
CA PHE A 61 6.62 -4.47 11.51
C PHE A 61 6.98 -5.71 12.34
N ALA A 62 6.98 -6.90 11.74
CA ALA A 62 7.41 -8.14 12.37
C ALA A 62 8.86 -8.07 12.87
N HIS A 63 9.72 -7.29 12.21
CA HIS A 63 11.09 -7.04 12.65
C HIS A 63 11.19 -5.91 13.69
N ALA A 64 10.55 -4.76 13.44
CA ALA A 64 10.70 -3.55 14.26
C ALA A 64 9.93 -3.63 15.59
N TYR A 65 8.80 -4.35 15.62
CA TYR A 65 7.92 -4.49 16.77
C TYR A 65 7.94 -5.92 17.34
N ASN A 66 9.04 -6.67 17.11
CA ASN A 66 9.23 -8.04 17.63
C ASN A 66 9.36 -8.06 19.16
N SER A 67 8.27 -7.86 19.89
CA SER A 67 8.25 -7.78 21.35
C SER A 67 6.87 -8.12 21.90
N THR A 68 6.84 -8.78 23.05
CA THR A 68 5.59 -9.15 23.74
C THR A 68 4.89 -7.97 24.39
N GLN A 69 5.61 -6.86 24.56
CA GLN A 69 5.10 -5.64 25.19
C GLN A 69 4.64 -4.61 24.15
N LEU A 70 5.22 -4.63 22.96
CA LEU A 70 4.87 -3.68 21.90
C LEU A 70 3.63 -4.14 21.17
N MET A 71 2.70 -3.20 21.02
CA MET A 71 1.43 -3.41 20.34
C MET A 71 1.19 -2.26 19.37
N VAL A 72 0.60 -2.59 18.23
CA VAL A 72 0.28 -1.61 17.17
C VAL A 72 -1.23 -1.48 17.08
N PRO A 73 -1.78 -0.27 17.19
CA PRO A 73 -3.22 -0.06 17.05
C PRO A 73 -3.72 -0.44 15.65
N THR A 74 -4.82 -1.19 15.58
CA THR A 74 -5.47 -1.59 14.31
C THR A 74 -5.89 -0.36 13.50
N SER A 75 -6.40 0.68 14.15
CA SER A 75 -6.81 1.92 13.48
C SER A 75 -5.65 2.65 12.79
N PHE A 76 -4.45 2.62 13.37
CA PHE A 76 -3.25 3.17 12.76
C PHE A 76 -2.82 2.33 11.56
N LEU A 77 -2.78 1.02 11.73
CA LEU A 77 -2.30 0.10 10.69
C LEU A 77 -3.27 0.03 9.49
N SER A 78 -4.59 0.05 9.72
CA SER A 78 -5.60 0.13 8.66
C SER A 78 -5.41 1.38 7.80
N LYS A 79 -5.22 2.54 8.43
CA LYS A 79 -4.96 3.81 7.72
C LYS A 79 -3.65 3.78 6.96
N LEU A 80 -2.59 3.24 7.57
CA LEU A 80 -1.29 3.11 6.91
C LEU A 80 -1.40 2.24 5.66
N LEU A 81 -2.03 1.07 5.77
CA LEU A 81 -2.12 0.08 4.72
C LEU A 81 -3.28 0.29 3.74
N LEU A 82 -4.03 1.39 3.89
CA LEU A 82 -5.15 1.75 3.02
C LEU A 82 -6.25 0.68 3.00
N HIS A 83 -6.49 0.04 4.16
CA HIS A 83 -7.66 -0.81 4.33
C HIS A 83 -8.88 0.05 4.59
N GLU A 84 -9.97 -0.19 3.88
CA GLU A 84 -11.24 0.51 4.08
C GLU A 84 -11.87 0.07 5.41
N GLU A 85 -11.89 -1.23 5.68
CA GLU A 85 -12.43 -1.80 6.90
C GLU A 85 -11.35 -2.45 7.78
N VAL A 86 -11.57 -2.42 9.09
CA VAL A 86 -10.71 -3.15 10.04
C VAL A 86 -10.80 -4.66 9.81
N ALA A 87 -11.94 -5.17 9.32
CA ALA A 87 -12.12 -6.58 9.01
C ALA A 87 -11.10 -7.09 7.97
N ASP A 88 -10.78 -6.28 6.95
CA ASP A 88 -9.78 -6.62 5.93
C ASP A 88 -8.38 -6.76 6.52
N LEU A 89 -8.02 -5.84 7.42
CA LEU A 89 -6.76 -5.90 8.16
C LEU A 89 -6.68 -7.18 9.01
N LEU A 90 -7.76 -7.56 9.70
CA LEU A 90 -7.79 -8.77 10.51
C LEU A 90 -7.69 -10.04 9.64
N ALA A 91 -8.28 -10.03 8.45
CA ALA A 91 -8.14 -11.12 7.49
C ALA A 91 -6.69 -11.26 7.00
N ASP A 92 -6.02 -10.14 6.70
CA ASP A 92 -4.58 -10.13 6.40
C ASP A 92 -3.75 -10.65 7.57
N CYS A 93 -4.04 -10.22 8.80
CA CYS A 93 -3.34 -10.68 9.99
C CYS A 93 -3.46 -12.20 10.16
N LYS A 94 -4.67 -12.75 9.99
CA LYS A 94 -4.90 -14.19 10.02
C LYS A 94 -4.11 -14.91 8.93
N TYR A 95 -4.06 -14.34 7.72
CA TYR A 95 -3.35 -14.92 6.59
C TYR A 95 -1.84 -15.02 6.84
N TYR A 96 -1.22 -13.96 7.33
CA TYR A 96 0.23 -13.92 7.61
C TYR A 96 0.62 -14.47 8.99
N ASN A 97 -0.34 -15.05 9.73
CA ASN A 97 -0.16 -15.56 11.09
C ASN A 97 0.34 -14.49 12.08
N ILE A 98 -0.20 -13.28 11.96
CA ILE A 98 0.04 -12.16 12.87
C ILE A 98 -0.97 -12.23 14.01
N LYS A 99 -0.48 -12.10 15.25
CA LYS A 99 -1.30 -12.22 16.44
C LYS A 99 -2.18 -10.98 16.65
N ILE A 100 -3.48 -11.21 16.79
CA ILE A 100 -4.47 -10.18 17.11
C ILE A 100 -4.77 -10.27 18.61
N CYS A 101 -4.79 -9.15 19.32
CA CYS A 101 -5.18 -9.12 20.73
C CYS A 101 -6.70 -9.35 20.89
N ASP A 102 -7.14 -9.85 22.05
CA ASP A 102 -8.55 -10.20 22.30
C ASP A 102 -9.51 -9.00 22.11
N ASP A 103 -9.00 -7.78 22.34
CA ASP A 103 -9.72 -6.53 22.17
C ASP A 103 -9.97 -6.15 20.69
N LYS A 104 -9.31 -6.83 19.73
CA LYS A 104 -9.26 -6.50 18.29
C LYS A 104 -8.88 -5.04 17.98
N LYS A 105 -8.34 -4.32 18.96
CA LYS A 105 -7.87 -2.93 18.82
C LYS A 105 -6.38 -2.89 18.62
N ASN A 106 -5.69 -3.94 19.03
CA ASN A 106 -4.24 -4.03 18.99
C ASN A 106 -3.78 -5.29 18.25
N ILE A 107 -2.66 -5.15 17.56
CA ILE A 107 -1.97 -6.22 16.85
C ILE A 107 -0.58 -6.36 17.45
N GLN A 108 -0.19 -7.60 17.69
CA GLN A 108 1.12 -7.97 18.18
C GLN A 108 1.92 -8.63 17.05
N PHE A 109 3.13 -8.12 16.86
CA PHE A 109 4.05 -8.59 15.83
C PHE A 109 5.12 -9.46 16.46
N MET A 110 5.27 -10.68 15.93
CA MET A 110 6.33 -11.62 16.31
C MET A 110 7.00 -12.13 15.05
N LYS A 111 8.32 -11.99 14.98
CA LYS A 111 9.10 -12.47 13.84
C LYS A 111 9.00 -13.98 13.67
N SER A 112 8.94 -14.72 14.79
CA SER A 112 8.81 -16.19 14.79
C SER A 112 7.50 -16.67 14.17
N ASP A 113 6.44 -15.90 14.35
CA ASP A 113 5.08 -16.32 14.02
C ASP A 113 4.72 -15.87 12.60
N PHE A 114 5.36 -14.80 12.11
CA PHE A 114 5.12 -14.24 10.78
C PHE A 114 5.54 -15.21 9.68
N ASN A 115 4.58 -15.63 8.85
CA ASN A 115 4.86 -16.58 7.78
C ASN A 115 5.33 -15.87 6.49
N THR A 116 6.64 -15.92 6.25
CA THR A 116 7.28 -15.34 5.06
C THR A 116 7.12 -16.16 3.78
N ASN A 117 6.76 -17.44 3.90
CA ASN A 117 6.75 -18.39 2.78
C ASN A 117 5.37 -18.49 2.10
N ILE A 118 4.39 -17.71 2.57
CA ILE A 118 3.06 -17.67 1.95
C ILE A 118 3.13 -16.90 0.64
N VAL A 119 2.40 -17.39 -0.36
CA VAL A 119 2.18 -16.68 -1.61
C VAL A 119 1.54 -15.31 -1.33
N VAL A 120 1.97 -14.27 -2.04
CA VAL A 120 1.33 -12.96 -1.92
C VAL A 120 -0.15 -13.08 -2.32
N MET A 121 -1.06 -12.51 -1.52
CA MET A 121 -2.48 -12.48 -1.85
C MET A 121 -2.72 -11.91 -3.24
N LYS A 122 -3.74 -12.44 -3.94
CA LYS A 122 -4.20 -11.88 -5.21
C LYS A 122 -4.63 -10.42 -5.06
N GLU A 123 -4.50 -9.67 -6.14
CA GLU A 123 -4.92 -8.29 -6.24
C GLU A 123 -6.40 -8.16 -5.86
N LYS A 124 -6.72 -7.12 -5.08
CA LYS A 124 -8.08 -6.81 -4.65
C LYS A 124 -8.49 -5.46 -5.22
N HIS A 125 -9.79 -5.25 -5.27
CA HIS A 125 -10.35 -3.95 -5.54
C HIS A 125 -10.07 -3.01 -4.36
N GLU A 126 -9.59 -1.81 -4.63
CA GLU A 126 -9.18 -0.88 -3.58
C GLU A 126 -10.09 0.37 -3.61
N CYS A 127 -10.83 0.60 -2.52
CA CYS A 127 -11.87 1.63 -2.45
C CYS A 127 -11.36 3.06 -2.76
N PHE A 128 -10.10 3.36 -2.42
CA PHE A 128 -9.51 4.67 -2.74
C PHE A 128 -9.35 4.90 -4.25
N VAL A 129 -9.27 3.84 -5.06
CA VAL A 129 -9.25 3.92 -6.52
C VAL A 129 -10.64 4.32 -7.00
N ASP A 130 -11.69 3.67 -6.51
CA ASP A 130 -13.09 3.96 -6.90
C ASP A 130 -13.47 5.40 -6.62
N LYS A 131 -13.22 5.85 -5.38
CA LYS A 131 -13.43 7.24 -4.94
C LYS A 131 -12.72 8.25 -5.84
N LYS A 132 -11.64 7.83 -6.51
CA LYS A 132 -10.89 8.66 -7.46
C LYS A 132 -11.56 8.70 -8.84
N PHE A 133 -12.10 7.59 -9.30
CA PHE A 133 -12.80 7.51 -10.59
C PHE A 133 -14.24 8.03 -10.56
N GLU A 134 -14.91 8.03 -9.39
CA GLU A 134 -16.27 8.57 -9.21
C GLU A 134 -16.43 10.02 -9.72
N LYS A 135 -15.35 10.80 -9.67
CA LYS A 135 -15.36 12.23 -10.00
C LYS A 135 -14.95 12.53 -11.43
N VAL A 136 -14.76 11.51 -12.28
CA VAL A 136 -14.22 11.70 -13.63
C VAL A 136 -14.97 10.91 -14.67
N TYR A 137 -15.18 11.53 -15.83
CA TYR A 137 -15.76 10.87 -16.99
C TYR A 137 -14.75 9.92 -17.63
N LEU A 138 -14.97 8.61 -17.48
CA LEU A 138 -14.06 7.55 -17.91
C LEU A 138 -13.58 7.69 -19.37
N PRO A 139 -14.45 8.02 -20.36
CA PRO A 139 -14.01 8.19 -21.73
C PRO A 139 -12.97 9.29 -21.91
N GLU A 140 -13.02 10.40 -21.17
CA GLU A 140 -12.02 11.47 -21.26
C GLU A 140 -10.66 11.04 -20.75
N ILE A 141 -10.63 10.22 -19.69
CA ILE A 141 -9.39 9.62 -19.18
C ILE A 141 -8.78 8.67 -20.22
N LEU A 142 -9.60 7.80 -20.81
CA LEU A 142 -9.14 6.80 -21.79
C LEU A 142 -8.64 7.45 -23.08
N LEU A 143 -9.25 8.57 -23.48
CA LEU A 143 -8.82 9.36 -24.63
C LEU A 143 -7.60 10.26 -24.31
N LEU A 144 -7.06 10.17 -23.09
CA LEU A 144 -5.91 10.96 -22.61
C LEU A 144 -6.10 12.46 -22.87
N LYS A 145 -7.36 12.94 -22.81
CA LYS A 145 -7.66 14.36 -22.96
C LYS A 145 -7.07 15.08 -21.76
N ARG A 146 -6.41 16.22 -21.99
CA ARG A 146 -5.92 17.05 -20.88
C ARG A 146 -7.13 17.53 -20.07
N LEU A 147 -7.27 16.98 -18.86
CA LEU A 147 -8.19 17.41 -17.82
C LEU A 147 -7.60 18.61 -17.07
#